data_AF-H1PM27-F1
#
_entry.id   AF-H1PM27-F1
#
_cell.length_a   1.000
_cell.length_b   1.000
_cell.length_c   1.000
_cell.angle_alpha   90.00
_cell.angle_beta   90.00
_cell.angle_gamma   90.00
#
_symmetry.space_group_name_H-M   'P 1'
#
loop_
_entity.id
_entity.type
_entity.pdbx_description
1 polymer ?
#
loop_
_entity_poly.entity_id
_entity_poly.type
_entity_poly.pdbx_seq_one_letter_code
_entity_poly.pdbx_strand_id
1 'polypeptide(L)'
;MPDHVNMLVSIPPKISVSQFMGYLKGKSALMIFDKHANLKYKFGNRRFWSEGYYVSTVGLNKATIKKYIQEQEKHDVAMDKSSVKEYEDPFRDGK
;
A
#
# COMPACT_ATOMS: atom_id res chain seq x y z
N MET A 1 -7.02 10.12 1.36
CA MET A 1 -7.34 9.09 0.36
C MET A 1 -6.48 7.88 0.68
N PRO A 2 -6.92 6.63 0.44
CA PRO A 2 -6.07 5.46 0.58
C PRO A 2 -5.01 5.44 -0.54
N ASP A 3 -3.97 6.26 -0.40
CA ASP A 3 -2.89 6.47 -1.37
C ASP A 3 -1.60 5.71 -1.02
N HIS A 4 -1.58 5.05 0.14
CA HIS A 4 -0.45 4.29 0.65
C HIS A 4 -0.91 2.97 1.32
N VAL A 5 0.04 2.06 1.51
CA VAL A 5 -0.20 0.74 2.13
C VAL A 5 0.75 0.56 3.31
N ASN A 6 0.18 0.26 4.49
CA ASN A 6 0.91 -0.08 5.70
C ASN A 6 1.01 -1.61 5.83
N MET A 7 2.22 -2.14 6.08
CA MET A 7 2.45 -3.58 6.23
C MET A 7 3.38 -3.87 7.39
N LEU A 8 3.06 -4.92 8.16
CA LEU A 8 3.96 -5.51 9.15
C LEU A 8 4.46 -6.86 8.61
N VAL A 9 5.75 -6.93 8.24
CA VAL A 9 6.35 -8.10 7.59
C VAL A 9 7.58 -8.60 8.33
N SER A 10 7.83 -9.91 8.26
CA SER A 10 9.07 -10.52 8.73
C SER A 10 9.95 -10.83 7.53
N ILE A 11 11.13 -10.21 7.45
CA ILE A 11 12.09 -10.39 6.36
C ILE A 11 13.29 -11.17 6.90
N PRO A 12 13.69 -12.29 6.27
CA PRO A 12 14.92 -12.99 6.63
C PRO A 12 16.14 -12.05 6.55
N PRO A 13 17.07 -12.07 7.51
CA PRO A 13 18.20 -11.12 7.57
C PRO A 13 19.16 -11.24 6.38
N LYS A 14 19.14 -12.37 5.66
CA LYS A 14 19.90 -12.57 4.41
C LYS A 14 19.36 -11.78 3.22
N ILE A 15 18.13 -11.25 3.32
CA ILE A 15 17.48 -10.45 2.28
C ILE A 15 17.49 -9.01 2.74
N SER A 16 18.05 -8.12 1.93
CA SER A 16 18.00 -6.70 2.24
C SER A 16 16.57 -6.16 2.12
N VAL A 17 16.21 -5.20 2.96
CA VAL A 17 14.91 -4.53 2.89
C VAL A 17 14.68 -3.91 1.52
N SER A 18 15.71 -3.32 0.92
CA SER A 18 15.63 -2.72 -0.42
C SER A 18 15.31 -3.73 -1.51
N GLN A 19 15.92 -4.92 -1.45
CA GLN A 19 15.63 -6.01 -2.40
C GLN A 19 14.19 -6.50 -2.24
N PHE A 20 13.74 -6.71 -1.00
CA PHE A 20 12.36 -7.09 -0.71
C PHE A 20 11.36 -6.06 -1.25
N MET A 21 11.58 -4.77 -0.95
CA MET A 21 10.69 -3.69 -1.39
C MET A 21 10.69 -3.50 -2.92
N GLY A 22 11.86 -3.65 -3.57
CA GLY A 22 11.96 -3.60 -5.02
C GLY A 22 11.14 -4.72 -5.69
N TYR A 23 11.25 -5.94 -5.17
CA TYR A 23 10.45 -7.07 -5.64
C TYR A 23 8.95 -6.84 -5.41
N LEU A 24 8.57 -6.45 -4.19
CA LEU A 24 7.17 -6.28 -3.79
C LEU A 24 6.48 -5.19 -4.62
N LYS A 25 7.08 -3.99 -4.72
CA LYS A 25 6.53 -2.87 -5.50
C LYS A 25 6.48 -3.20 -6.99
N GLY A 26 7.52 -3.84 -7.53
CA GLY A 26 7.58 -4.21 -8.94
C GLY A 26 6.53 -5.26 -9.35
N LYS A 27 6.43 -6.36 -8.59
CA LYS A 27 5.48 -7.44 -8.89
C LYS A 27 4.04 -7.02 -8.66
N SER A 28 3.75 -6.30 -7.57
CA SER A 28 2.39 -5.80 -7.33
C SER A 28 1.92 -4.82 -8.40
N ALA A 29 2.77 -3.88 -8.84
CA ALA A 29 2.43 -2.96 -9.92
C ALA A 29 2.09 -3.71 -11.22
N LEU A 30 2.88 -4.74 -11.57
CA LEU A 30 2.61 -5.58 -12.73
C LEU A 30 1.24 -6.27 -12.62
N MET A 31 0.96 -6.90 -11.47
CA MET A 31 -0.30 -7.61 -11.23
C MET A 31 -1.52 -6.66 -11.25
N ILE A 32 -1.39 -5.45 -10.70
CA ILE A 32 -2.46 -4.45 -10.69
C ILE A 32 -2.78 -3.98 -12.11
N PHE A 33 -1.75 -3.68 -12.91
CA PHE A 33 -1.95 -3.29 -14.30
C PHE A 33 -2.49 -4.42 -15.18
N ASP A 34 -2.23 -5.68 -14.82
CA ASP A 34 -2.80 -6.84 -15.48
C ASP A 34 -4.29 -7.00 -15.18
N LYS A 35 -4.67 -6.94 -13.90
CA LYS A 35 -6.08 -7.06 -13.44
C LYS A 35 -6.95 -5.86 -13.78
N HIS A 36 -6.41 -4.65 -13.65
CA HIS A 36 -7.14 -3.40 -13.84
C HIS A 36 -6.56 -2.64 -15.04
N ALA A 37 -6.82 -3.14 -16.25
CA ALA A 37 -6.29 -2.56 -17.50
C ALA A 37 -6.58 -1.06 -17.63
N ASN A 38 -7.71 -0.60 -17.09
CA ASN A 38 -8.16 0.80 -17.07
C ASN A 38 -7.15 1.72 -16.35
N LEU A 39 -6.42 1.20 -15.35
CA LEU A 39 -5.41 1.94 -14.61
C LEU A 39 -4.15 2.21 -15.44
N LYS A 40 -3.87 1.42 -16.49
CA LYS A 40 -2.75 1.68 -17.41
C LYS A 40 -2.87 3.05 -18.08
N TYR A 41 -4.10 3.50 -18.36
CA TYR A 41 -4.37 4.80 -18.96
C TYR A 41 -4.30 5.95 -17.96
N LYS A 42 -4.73 5.73 -16.71
CA LYS A 42 -4.60 6.73 -15.62
C LYS A 42 -3.14 6.93 -15.20
N PHE A 43 -2.34 5.87 -15.18
CA PHE A 43 -0.92 5.89 -14.86
C PHE A 43 -0.08 5.67 -16.12
N GLY A 44 -0.21 6.57 -17.11
CA GLY A 44 0.37 6.43 -18.46
C GLY A 44 1.89 6.20 -18.55
N ASN A 45 2.63 6.38 -17.45
CA ASN A 45 4.05 6.03 -17.31
C ASN A 45 4.30 4.64 -16.69
N ARG A 46 3.25 3.85 -16.46
CA ARG A 46 3.24 2.55 -15.76
C ARG A 46 3.90 2.59 -14.36
N ARG A 47 3.90 3.75 -13.70
CA ARG A 47 4.33 3.88 -12.31
C ARG A 47 3.11 3.85 -11.40
N PHE A 48 2.92 2.74 -10.71
CA PHE A 48 1.84 2.59 -9.73
C PHE A 48 2.24 3.13 -8.35
N TRP A 49 3.45 2.79 -7.89
CA TRP A 49 3.98 3.24 -6.60
C TRP A 49 4.85 4.49 -6.75
N SER A 50 4.94 5.29 -5.69
CA SER A 50 5.98 6.32 -5.55
C SER A 50 7.37 5.68 -5.54
N GLU A 51 8.43 6.45 -5.82
CA GLU A 51 9.81 5.90 -5.81
C GLU A 51 10.25 5.51 -4.39
N GLY A 52 9.91 6.34 -3.39
CA GLY A 52 10.26 6.14 -1.99
C GLY A 52 9.45 5.04 -1.28
N TYR A 53 9.93 4.64 -0.10
CA TYR A 53 9.20 3.83 0.87
C TYR A 53 9.72 4.14 2.28
N TYR A 54 8.88 3.97 3.28
CA TYR A 54 9.26 4.08 4.69
C TYR A 54 9.39 2.69 5.31
N VAL A 55 10.40 2.50 6.16
CA VAL A 55 10.59 1.27 6.92
C VAL A 55 11.07 1.62 8.33
N SER A 56 10.50 0.93 9.31
CA SER A 56 10.93 1.00 10.71
C SER A 56 11.11 -0.42 11.23
N THR A 57 12.21 -0.68 11.92
CA THR A 57 12.48 -2.00 12.52
C THR A 57 11.67 -2.17 13.79
N VAL A 58 11.02 -3.32 13.92
CA VAL A 58 10.14 -3.61 15.05
C VAL A 58 10.76 -4.72 15.89
N GLY A 59 11.08 -4.40 17.14
CA GLY A 59 11.60 -5.35 18.13
C GLY A 59 10.48 -6.10 18.87
N LEU A 60 10.59 -6.15 20.20
CA LEU A 60 9.73 -6.94 21.08
C LEU A 60 8.26 -6.46 21.16
N ASN A 61 7.95 -5.22 20.75
CA ASN A 61 6.62 -4.62 20.88
C ASN A 61 5.70 -4.80 19.66
N LYS A 62 5.58 -6.03 19.15
CA LYS A 62 4.74 -6.34 17.98
C LYS A 62 3.25 -6.04 18.21
N ALA A 63 2.74 -6.28 19.42
CA ALA A 63 1.32 -6.07 19.74
C ALA A 63 0.94 -4.59 19.70
N THR A 64 1.77 -3.72 20.27
CA THR A 64 1.58 -2.27 20.27
C THR A 64 1.59 -1.69 18.86
N ILE A 65 2.52 -2.15 18.02
CA ILE A 65 2.64 -1.64 16.64
C ILE A 65 1.50 -2.14 15.75
N LYS A 66 1.05 -3.38 15.94
CA LYS A 66 -0.16 -3.87 15.27
C LYS A 66 -1.37 -3.01 15.62
N LYS A 67 -1.55 -2.69 16.91
CA LYS A 67 -2.63 -1.82 17.38
C LYS A 67 -2.52 -0.42 16.75
N TYR A 68 -1.32 0.17 16.74
CA TYR A 68 -1.07 1.47 16.11
C TYR A 68 -1.44 1.49 14.62
N ILE A 69 -1.04 0.49 13.83
CA ILE A 69 -1.39 0.40 12.40
C ILE A 69 -2.92 0.36 12.21
N GLN A 70 -3.62 -0.45 13.00
CA GLN A 70 -5.09 -0.55 12.92
C GLN A 70 -5.79 0.75 13.32
N GLU A 71 -5.25 1.48 14.29
CA GLU A 71 -5.78 2.77 14.71
C GLU A 71 -5.50 3.87 13.68
N GLN A 72 -4.32 3.85 13.06
CA GLN A 72 -3.95 4.76 11.97
C GLN A 72 -4.89 4.57 10.76
N GLU A 73 -5.11 3.33 10.32
CA GLU A 73 -6.05 3.01 9.24
C GLU A 73 -7.47 3.53 9.54
N LYS A 74 -7.95 3.37 10.78
CA LYS A 74 -9.27 3.89 11.20
C LYS A 74 -9.32 5.42 11.19
N HIS A 75 -8.26 6.06 11.65
CA HIS A 75 -8.15 7.51 11.67
C HIS A 75 -8.13 8.09 10.25
N ASP A 76 -7.35 7.50 9.35
CA ASP A 76 -7.27 7.91 7.96
C ASP A 76 -8.62 7.74 7.23
N VAL A 77 -9.34 6.64 7.48
CA VAL A 77 -10.71 6.43 6.97
C VAL A 77 -11.69 7.47 7.52
N ALA A 78 -11.60 7.83 8.80
CA ALA A 78 -12.49 8.83 9.40
C ALA A 78 -12.24 10.25 8.83
N MET A 79 -10.98 10.61 8.64
CA MET A 79 -10.55 11.86 7.99
C MET A 79 -11.00 11.92 6.53
N ASP A 80 -10.88 10.83 5.78
CA ASP A 80 -11.27 10.78 4.37
C ASP A 80 -12.77 10.96 4.15
N LYS A 81 -13.61 10.32 4.98
CA LYS A 81 -15.08 10.48 4.94
C LYS A 81 -15.54 11.92 5.18
N SER A 82 -14.71 12.75 5.79
CA SER A 82 -15.03 14.15 6.03
C SER A 82 -14.70 15.09 4.87
N SER A 83 -13.94 14.66 3.85
CA SER A 83 -13.31 15.58 2.89
C SER A 83 -13.66 15.42 1.39
N VAL A 84 -14.32 14.35 0.90
CA VAL A 84 -14.56 14.22 -0.56
C VAL A 84 -15.90 13.53 -0.93
N LYS A 85 -16.65 14.13 -1.87
CA LYS A 85 -17.71 13.48 -2.67
C LYS A 85 -17.07 12.39 -3.55
N GLU A 86 -17.29 11.12 -3.26
CA GLU A 86 -16.67 9.98 -3.96
C GLU A 86 -17.10 9.88 -5.44
N TYR A 87 -16.12 9.92 -6.35
CA TYR A 87 -16.20 9.24 -7.66
C TYR A 87 -15.84 7.76 -7.43
N GLU A 88 -16.49 6.85 -8.17
CA GLU A 88 -16.46 5.39 -7.96
C GLU A 88 -15.07 4.79 -7.69
N ASP A 89 -15.02 3.86 -6.72
CA ASP A 89 -13.84 3.10 -6.32
C ASP A 89 -13.32 2.22 -7.48
N PRO A 90 -12.10 2.46 -7.99
CA PRO A 90 -11.55 1.72 -9.12
C PRO A 90 -11.15 0.28 -8.81
N PHE A 91 -11.21 -0.16 -7.54
CA PHE A 91 -10.90 -1.51 -7.09
C PHE A 91 -12.13 -2.28 -6.58
N ARG A 92 -13.34 -1.72 -6.73
CA ARG A 92 -14.57 -2.49 -6.60
C ARG A 92 -14.69 -3.45 -7.78
N ASP A 93 -14.21 -4.67 -7.61
CA ASP A 93 -14.50 -5.75 -8.56
C ASP A 93 -16.02 -6.00 -8.60
N GLY A 94 -16.58 -5.98 -9.81
CA GLY A 94 -17.92 -6.47 -10.09
C GLY A 94 -18.00 -7.96 -9.80
N LYS A 95 -19.14 -8.39 -9.24
CA LYS A 95 -19.53 -9.79 -9.22
C LYS A 95 -19.55 -10.39 -10.62
#